data_AF-A0A3N5M872-F1
#
_entry.id   AF-A0A3N5M872-F1
#
_cell.length_a   1.000
_cell.length_b   1.000
_cell.length_c   1.000
_cell.angle_alpha   90.00
_cell.angle_beta   90.00
_cell.angle_gamma   90.00
#
_symmetry.space_group_name_H-M   'P 1'
#
loop_
_entity.id
_entity.type
_entity.pdbx_description
1 polymer ?
#
loop_
_entity_poly.entity_id
_entity_poly.type
_entity_poly.pdbx_seq_one_letter_code
_entity_poly.pdbx_strand_id
1 'polypeptide(L)'
;MTRVISQMDTLTPRDRFIAALERRPLAGRVPHFELVFYLTMEAFGKVHPLHRDYSQWSQMEEKERELHRQDMADIYISTAERYEHSAIFVHPNPGTFEECARLIEIIREKTGDRYFLMKHGDVTYGIPPGD
;
A
#
# COMPACT_ATOMS: atom_id res chain seq x y z
N MET A 1 -2.53 29.70 -25.87
CA MET A 1 -2.60 29.70 -24.40
C MET A 1 -1.78 28.54 -23.88
N THR A 2 -0.53 28.78 -23.49
CA THR A 2 0.35 27.76 -22.91
C THR A 2 0.04 27.68 -21.42
N ARG A 3 -0.55 26.57 -20.97
CA ARG A 3 -0.86 26.35 -19.55
C ARG A 3 0.47 26.23 -18.81
N VAL A 4 0.78 27.21 -17.96
CA VAL A 4 1.91 27.11 -17.03
C VAL A 4 1.52 26.05 -16.01
N ILE A 5 2.13 24.87 -16.12
CA ILE A 5 1.96 23.80 -15.14
C ILE A 5 2.64 24.30 -13.85
N SER A 6 1.85 24.49 -12.79
CA SER A 6 2.36 24.82 -11.46
C SER A 6 3.22 23.66 -10.94
N GLN A 7 4.27 23.91 -10.17
CA GLN A 7 5.01 22.83 -9.48
C GLN A 7 4.11 21.93 -8.61
N MET A 8 2.91 22.40 -8.23
CA MET A 8 1.92 21.59 -7.51
C MET A 8 1.16 20.58 -8.41
N ASP A 9 1.07 20.82 -9.72
CA ASP A 9 0.44 19.91 -10.69
C ASP A 9 1.38 18.75 -11.09
N THR A 10 2.65 18.81 -10.68
CA THR A 10 3.67 17.79 -10.95
C THR A 10 3.98 16.86 -9.77
N LEU A 11 3.35 17.06 -8.60
CA LEU A 11 3.63 16.25 -7.42
C LEU A 11 3.02 14.85 -7.55
N THR A 12 3.84 13.81 -7.32
CA THR A 12 3.34 12.44 -7.27
C THR A 12 2.38 12.25 -6.09
N PRO A 13 1.53 11.20 -6.10
CA PRO A 13 0.73 10.84 -4.93
C PRO A 13 1.59 10.72 -3.65
N ARG A 14 2.79 10.12 -3.77
CA ARG A 14 3.80 10.05 -2.71
C ARG A 14 4.22 11.43 -2.19
N ASP A 15 4.59 12.36 -3.07
CA ASP A 15 5.06 13.69 -2.66
C ASP A 15 3.97 14.48 -1.95
N ARG A 16 2.73 14.37 -2.44
CA ARG A 16 1.57 14.98 -1.79
C ARG A 16 1.36 14.41 -0.39
N PHE A 17 1.47 13.09 -0.23
CA PHE A 17 1.32 12.45 1.08
C PHE A 17 2.41 12.91 2.07
N ILE A 18 3.67 12.98 1.64
CA ILE A 18 4.78 13.49 2.45
C ILE A 18 4.56 14.95 2.83
N ALA A 19 4.16 15.80 1.88
CA ALA A 19 3.86 17.20 2.16
C ALA A 19 2.76 17.37 3.22
N ALA A 20 1.73 16.51 3.19
CA ALA A 20 0.69 16.52 4.23
C ALA A 20 1.25 16.15 5.61
N LEU A 21 2.06 15.09 5.70
CA LEU A 21 2.69 14.66 6.97
C LEU A 21 3.63 15.75 7.53
N GLU A 22 4.34 16.46 6.65
CA GLU A 22 5.24 17.55 7.02
C GLU A 22 4.53 18.89 7.26
N ARG A 23 3.19 18.92 7.16
CA ARG A 23 2.36 20.13 7.30
C ARG A 23 2.72 21.24 6.31
N ARG A 24 3.18 20.87 5.11
CA ARG A 24 3.40 21.80 4.00
C ARG A 24 2.07 22.16 3.32
N PRO A 25 1.90 23.39 2.79
CA PRO A 25 0.67 23.78 2.10
C PRO A 25 0.37 22.88 0.89
N LEU A 26 -0.88 22.44 0.77
CA LEU A 26 -1.39 21.63 -0.34
C LEU A 26 -2.68 22.25 -0.88
N ALA A 27 -2.83 22.23 -2.21
CA ALA A 27 -4.07 22.62 -2.88
C ALA A 27 -4.89 21.37 -3.27
N GLY A 28 -6.21 21.54 -3.37
CA GLY A 28 -7.15 20.51 -3.80
C GLY A 28 -7.50 19.50 -2.70
N ARG A 29 -7.86 18.28 -3.10
CA ARG A 29 -8.26 17.20 -2.18
C ARG A 29 -7.08 16.81 -1.27
N VAL A 30 -7.37 16.65 0.02
CA VAL A 30 -6.41 16.15 1.01
C VAL A 30 -5.92 14.75 0.58
N PRO A 31 -4.60 14.47 0.63
CA PRO A 31 -4.09 13.12 0.40
C PRO A 31 -4.75 12.11 1.33
N HIS A 32 -5.25 11.02 0.78
CA HIS A 32 -6.01 10.02 1.52
C HIS A 32 -5.62 8.61 1.05
N PHE A 33 -5.95 7.64 1.88
CA PHE A 33 -5.70 6.22 1.68
C PHE A 33 -6.62 5.44 2.64
N GLU A 34 -6.68 4.13 2.46
CA GLU A 34 -7.43 3.25 3.34
C GLU A 34 -6.50 2.49 4.30
N LEU A 35 -6.91 2.39 5.57
CA LEU A 35 -6.21 1.54 6.54
C LEU A 35 -6.39 0.07 6.17
N VAL A 36 -7.58 -0.36 5.77
CA VAL A 36 -7.81 -1.70 5.22
C VAL A 36 -8.97 -1.64 4.23
N PHE A 37 -8.80 -2.20 3.03
CA PHE A 37 -9.82 -2.17 1.97
C PHE A 37 -10.34 -3.58 1.67
N TYR A 38 -11.49 -3.97 2.25
CA TYR A 38 -12.02 -5.33 2.10
C TYR A 38 -12.93 -5.55 0.86
N LEU A 39 -13.34 -4.49 0.16
CA LEU A 39 -14.22 -4.57 -1.02
C LEU A 39 -13.48 -5.02 -2.29
N THR A 40 -12.41 -5.80 -2.16
CA THR A 40 -11.57 -6.27 -3.29
C THR A 40 -12.30 -7.28 -4.19
N MET A 41 -13.21 -8.08 -3.63
CA MET A 41 -14.03 -9.00 -4.42
C MET A 41 -15.01 -8.22 -5.29
N GLU A 42 -15.68 -7.22 -4.73
CA GLU A 42 -16.59 -6.36 -5.48
C GLU A 42 -15.85 -5.50 -6.52
N ALA A 43 -14.72 -4.92 -6.14
CA ALA A 43 -14.00 -3.99 -7.00
C ALA A 43 -13.19 -4.67 -8.12
N PHE A 44 -12.66 -5.88 -7.86
CA PHE A 44 -11.67 -6.54 -8.73
C PHE A 44 -11.93 -8.03 -8.99
N GLY A 45 -12.94 -8.64 -8.36
CA GLY A 45 -13.16 -10.09 -8.44
C GLY A 45 -12.08 -10.92 -7.75
N LYS A 46 -11.36 -10.35 -6.78
CA LYS A 46 -10.24 -11.00 -6.09
C LYS A 46 -10.41 -11.01 -4.58
N VAL A 47 -9.98 -12.09 -3.93
CA VAL A 47 -9.99 -12.22 -2.47
C VAL A 47 -8.88 -11.33 -1.89
N HIS A 48 -9.23 -10.51 -0.89
CA HIS A 48 -8.27 -9.66 -0.18
C HIS A 48 -7.09 -10.50 0.39
N PRO A 49 -5.84 -10.01 0.36
CA PRO A 49 -4.69 -10.76 0.86
C PRO A 49 -4.86 -11.32 2.28
N LEU A 50 -5.35 -10.53 3.24
CA LEU A 50 -5.61 -10.98 4.63
C LEU A 50 -6.70 -12.06 4.77
N HIS A 51 -7.51 -12.32 3.74
CA HIS A 51 -8.54 -13.38 3.76
C HIS A 51 -8.03 -14.69 3.15
N ARG A 52 -6.78 -14.75 2.68
CA ARG A 52 -6.19 -15.96 2.09
C ARG A 52 -5.52 -16.80 3.16
N ASP A 53 -5.68 -18.12 3.06
CA ASP A 53 -4.93 -19.06 3.89
C ASP A 53 -3.63 -19.48 3.20
N TYR A 54 -2.52 -19.34 3.90
CA TYR A 54 -1.19 -19.72 3.44
C TYR A 54 -0.52 -20.69 4.43
N SER A 55 -1.30 -21.54 5.08
CA SER A 55 -0.81 -22.57 6.01
C SER A 55 0.26 -23.49 5.40
N GLN A 56 0.24 -23.68 4.07
CA GLN A 56 1.21 -24.48 3.31
C GLN A 56 2.26 -23.66 2.55
N TRP A 57 2.48 -22.39 2.89
CA TRP A 57 3.40 -21.49 2.17
C TRP A 57 4.82 -22.05 2.00
N SER A 58 5.33 -22.74 3.02
CA SER A 58 6.67 -23.33 3.00
C SER A 58 6.79 -24.57 2.11
N GLN A 59 5.67 -25.14 1.67
CA GLN A 59 5.62 -26.28 0.76
C GLN A 59 5.50 -25.85 -0.71
N MET A 60 5.17 -24.59 -0.97
CA MET A 60 5.11 -24.02 -2.32
C MET A 60 6.51 -23.82 -2.90
N GLU A 61 6.64 -24.05 -4.20
CA GLU A 61 7.82 -23.63 -4.94
C GLU A 61 7.91 -22.10 -5.02
N GLU A 62 9.12 -21.58 -5.21
CA GLU A 62 9.32 -20.14 -5.31
C GLU A 62 8.51 -19.48 -6.45
N LYS A 63 8.33 -20.20 -7.56
CA LYS A 63 7.52 -19.73 -8.69
C LYS A 63 6.04 -19.55 -8.31
N GLU A 64 5.51 -20.39 -7.42
CA GLU A 64 4.13 -20.32 -6.96
C GLU A 64 3.95 -19.16 -5.98
N ARG A 65 4.88 -19.02 -5.02
CA ARG A 65 4.93 -17.89 -4.09
C ARG A 65 4.99 -16.56 -4.81
N GLU A 66 5.76 -16.49 -5.90
CA GLU A 66 5.87 -15.28 -6.70
C GLU A 66 4.53 -14.90 -7.34
N LEU A 67 3.77 -15.84 -7.88
CA LEU A 67 2.43 -15.57 -8.42
C LEU A 67 1.51 -14.96 -7.36
N HIS A 68 1.56 -15.46 -6.12
CA HIS A 68 0.80 -14.91 -5.01
C HIS A 68 1.24 -13.49 -4.65
N ARG A 69 2.55 -13.21 -4.57
CA ARG A 69 3.05 -11.85 -4.29
C ARG A 69 2.66 -10.86 -5.37
N GLN A 70 2.81 -11.24 -6.63
CA GLN A 70 2.44 -10.43 -7.79
C GLN A 70 0.95 -10.06 -7.75
N ASP A 71 0.09 -11.05 -7.49
CA ASP A 71 -1.35 -10.83 -7.39
C ASP A 71 -1.74 -9.95 -6.19
N MET A 72 -1.09 -10.13 -5.03
CA MET A 72 -1.31 -9.25 -3.87
C MET A 72 -0.89 -7.80 -4.18
N ALA A 73 0.27 -7.60 -4.80
CA ALA A 73 0.74 -6.28 -5.22
C ALA A 73 -0.26 -5.61 -6.17
N ASP A 74 -0.78 -6.36 -7.16
CA ASP A 74 -1.76 -5.85 -8.12
C ASP A 74 -3.05 -5.40 -7.44
N ILE A 75 -3.53 -6.10 -6.41
CA ILE A 75 -4.72 -5.70 -5.65
C ILE A 75 -4.47 -4.36 -4.93
N TYR A 76 -3.32 -4.20 -4.27
CA TYR A 76 -3.00 -2.97 -3.57
C TYR A 76 -2.85 -1.79 -4.53
N ILE A 77 -2.17 -1.99 -5.65
CA ILE A 77 -1.99 -0.98 -6.70
C ILE A 77 -3.34 -0.62 -7.32
N SER A 78 -4.14 -1.61 -7.72
CA SER A 78 -5.47 -1.40 -8.32
C SER A 78 -6.41 -0.65 -7.38
N THR A 79 -6.32 -0.92 -6.06
CA THR A 79 -7.07 -0.18 -5.05
C THR A 79 -6.65 1.28 -5.03
N ALA A 80 -5.35 1.56 -4.96
CA ALA A 80 -4.85 2.92 -4.95
C ALA A 80 -5.16 3.69 -6.25
N GLU A 81 -5.13 3.01 -7.40
CA GLU A 81 -5.48 3.60 -8.69
C GLU A 81 -6.97 3.89 -8.81
N ARG A 82 -7.83 2.91 -8.51
CA ARG A 82 -9.28 3.03 -8.66
C ARG A 82 -9.88 4.12 -7.76
N TYR A 83 -9.37 4.24 -6.54
CA TYR A 83 -9.87 5.18 -5.53
C TYR A 83 -8.97 6.40 -5.35
N GLU A 84 -7.99 6.59 -6.25
CA GLU A 84 -7.12 7.76 -6.30
C GLU A 84 -6.38 8.05 -4.98
N HIS A 85 -5.92 6.99 -4.31
CA HIS A 85 -5.18 7.07 -3.06
C HIS A 85 -3.79 7.69 -3.27
N SER A 86 -3.29 8.34 -2.22
CA SER A 86 -1.93 8.90 -2.19
C SER A 86 -0.90 7.97 -1.56
N ALA A 87 -1.35 6.97 -0.83
CA ALA A 87 -0.53 5.99 -0.15
C ALA A 87 -1.15 4.59 -0.24
N ILE A 88 -0.31 3.57 -0.05
CA ILE A 88 -0.72 2.17 0.08
C ILE A 88 -0.31 1.70 1.47
N PHE A 89 -1.31 1.27 2.25
CA PHE A 89 -1.09 0.60 3.53
C PHE A 89 -1.06 -0.91 3.29
N VAL A 90 0.15 -1.47 3.30
CA VAL A 90 0.43 -2.84 2.89
C VAL A 90 0.15 -3.80 4.05
N HIS A 91 -0.66 -4.83 3.76
CA HIS A 91 -0.90 -5.96 4.67
C HIS A 91 -0.28 -7.24 4.09
N PRO A 92 0.99 -7.55 4.41
CA PRO A 92 1.62 -8.75 3.90
C PRO A 92 0.92 -10.00 4.45
N ASN A 93 0.69 -10.98 3.59
CA ASN A 93 0.22 -12.31 3.98
C ASN A 93 0.88 -13.36 3.07
N PRO A 94 1.80 -14.21 3.56
CA PRO A 94 2.23 -14.34 4.95
C PRO A 94 2.88 -13.07 5.52
N GLY A 95 2.70 -12.83 6.82
CA GLY A 95 3.17 -11.62 7.50
C GLY A 95 4.63 -11.64 7.93
N THR A 96 5.49 -12.48 7.32
CA THR A 96 6.92 -12.55 7.67
C THR A 96 7.66 -11.30 7.19
N PHE A 97 8.84 -11.03 7.77
CA PHE A 97 9.69 -9.92 7.33
C PHE A 97 10.08 -10.05 5.85
N GLU A 98 10.48 -11.25 5.42
CA GLU A 98 10.90 -11.50 4.04
C GLU A 98 9.76 -11.26 3.05
N GLU A 99 8.57 -11.82 3.30
CA GLU A 99 7.43 -11.64 2.39
C GLU A 99 6.93 -10.19 2.38
N CYS A 100 7.03 -9.50 3.51
CA CYS A 100 6.78 -8.06 3.57
C CYS A 100 7.76 -7.27 2.70
N ALA A 101 9.06 -7.55 2.79
CA ALA A 101 10.08 -6.85 2.01
C ALA A 101 9.88 -7.08 0.51
N ARG A 102 9.68 -8.34 0.09
CA ARG A 102 9.42 -8.71 -1.30
C ARG A 102 8.17 -8.05 -1.87
N LEU A 103 7.08 -8.03 -1.10
CA LEU A 103 5.85 -7.38 -1.53
C LEU A 103 6.04 -5.86 -1.73
N ILE A 104 6.77 -5.20 -0.82
CA ILE A 104 7.10 -3.77 -0.94
C ILE A 104 7.96 -3.52 -2.18
N GLU A 105 8.98 -4.35 -2.43
CA GLU A 105 9.84 -4.26 -3.62
C GLU A 105 9.02 -4.36 -4.90
N ILE A 106 8.16 -5.38 -5.02
CA ILE A 106 7.29 -5.56 -6.20
C ILE A 106 6.39 -4.34 -6.43
N ILE A 107 5.80 -3.78 -5.36
CA ILE A 107 4.97 -2.58 -5.49
C ILE A 107 5.80 -1.39 -5.98
N ARG A 108 7.03 -1.19 -5.46
CA ARG A 108 7.92 -0.10 -5.90
C ARG A 108 8.32 -0.26 -7.36
N GLU A 109 8.72 -1.46 -7.76
CA GLU A 109 9.11 -1.78 -9.13
C GLU A 109 7.96 -1.54 -10.11
N LYS A 110 6.76 -2.02 -9.79
CA LYS A 110 5.56 -1.85 -10.64
C LYS A 110 5.10 -0.40 -10.75
N THR A 111 5.29 0.39 -9.68
CA THR A 111 4.71 1.74 -9.60
C THR A 111 5.72 2.85 -9.83
N GLY A 112 7.02 2.57 -9.90
CA GLY A 112 8.07 3.57 -9.99
C GLY A 112 8.05 4.55 -8.81
N ASP A 113 7.84 4.04 -7.60
CA ASP A 113 7.73 4.82 -6.36
C ASP A 113 6.61 5.90 -6.34
N ARG A 114 5.58 5.78 -7.20
CA ARG A 114 4.46 6.74 -7.26
C ARG A 114 3.69 6.92 -5.94
N TYR A 115 3.66 5.89 -5.09
CA TYR A 115 2.87 5.89 -3.85
C TYR A 115 3.77 5.91 -2.61
N PHE A 116 3.30 6.58 -1.56
CA PHE A 116 3.88 6.41 -0.23
C PHE A 116 3.48 5.03 0.30
N LEU A 117 4.45 4.18 0.64
CA LEU A 117 4.21 2.85 1.18
C LEU A 117 4.38 2.86 2.69
N MET A 118 3.45 2.24 3.39
CA MET A 118 3.50 2.03 4.83
C MET A 118 2.94 0.66 5.18
N LYS A 119 3.35 0.15 6.33
CA LYS A 119 2.85 -1.09 6.90
C LYS A 119 2.40 -0.82 8.32
N HIS A 120 1.40 -1.55 8.77
CA HIS A 120 1.01 -1.55 10.18
C HIS A 120 2.19 -1.92 11.10
N GLY A 121 2.45 -1.05 12.06
CA GLY A 121 3.21 -1.34 13.27
C GLY A 121 2.33 -1.05 14.47
N ASP A 122 2.34 -1.94 15.46
CA ASP A 122 1.75 -1.62 16.75
C ASP A 122 2.71 -0.70 17.49
N VAL A 123 2.38 0.59 17.46
CA VAL A 123 3.13 1.66 18.15
C VAL A 123 2.51 2.00 19.50
N THR A 124 1.50 1.23 19.92
CA THR A 124 0.87 1.43 21.23
C THR A 124 1.86 1.01 22.30
N TYR A 125 2.25 1.96 23.16
CA TYR A 125 2.92 1.59 24.40
C TYR A 125 2.00 0.66 25.18
N GLY A 126 2.56 -0.44 25.70
CA GLY A 126 1.83 -1.28 26.63
C GLY A 126 1.24 -0.42 27.74
N ILE A 127 -0.01 -0.69 28.12
CA ILE A 127 -0.64 -0.02 29.26
C ILE A 127 0.30 -0.22 30.46
N PRO A 128 0.78 0.85 31.11
CA PRO A 128 1.70 0.72 32.25
C PRO A 128 1.12 -0.22 33.31
N PRO A 129 1.93 -1.08 33.95
CA PRO A 129 1.48 -1.84 35.11
C PRO A 129 1.07 -0.86 36.21
N GLY A 130 -0.06 -1.11 36.87
CA GLY A 130 -0.64 -0.23 37.88
C GLY A 130 -0.08 -0.41 39.29
N ASP A 131 1.20 -0.79 39.42
CA ASP A 131 1.90 -0.99 40.70
C ASP A 131 2.39 0.33 41.31
#